data_AF-A0A357Y8R0-F1
#
_entry.id   AF-A0A357Y8R0-F1
#
_cell.length_a   1.000
_cell.length_b   1.000
_cell.length_c   1.000
_cell.angle_alpha   90.00
_cell.angle_beta   90.00
_cell.angle_gamma   90.00
#
_symmetry.space_group_name_H-M   'P 1'
#
loop_
_entity.id
_entity.type
_entity.pdbx_description
1 polymer ?
#
loop_
_entity_poly.entity_id
_entity_poly.type
_entity_poly.pdbx_seq_one_letter_code
_entity_poly.pdbx_strand_id
1 'polypeptide(L)'
;MLTPRLKQIKDYVAHTLSKKGMAPTEREIARRFKISPSTAHEHIEMLQERGYLEKIQKRARGIRILKSPSTLIRIPLLGTIAAGEPIHVFEEQKETIAVPQNKVPRQGEVYALQVIGNSMLDENIKDGDTILIKKQSVAENGEKVVALLNGNEATLKTFYKEKGQIRLQPANKNYQPIIVKRGQDFSLQGILFDVIKTSETIQPTQTFVLPPEKDFQERGNVSDYLNKVYNGDIMHVLKDLPDNSVNMIFGDPDYNVGIKYGSNNYTKNFDDYINWYIELTKESMRVLKNDGNLFVMNYPQQNAHLRVKYLDLQFPHINEYVWVYNTNVGHTPKRFTTAHRSILHVRKNADNKFFKDEVALPYKNLADRRIRQNLANGSKGRMPYSWFEFNLVKNVSKEKTYHACQIPQKLTEMLIKAATKPKDIVLVLFGGSGAEIDVCRSLNRQFISAEIDKKYCDIINTRLANGFIAPEHKLFRGRKRIEN
;
A
#
# COMPACT_ATOMS: atom_id res chain seq x y z
N MET A 1 -33.22 -8.07 -16.50
CA MET A 1 -33.79 -8.31 -17.84
C MET A 1 -34.44 -7.01 -18.35
N LEU A 2 -34.28 -6.61 -19.62
CA LEU A 2 -34.95 -5.41 -20.17
C LEU A 2 -36.39 -5.75 -20.56
N THR A 3 -37.34 -4.85 -20.29
CA THR A 3 -38.69 -4.98 -20.85
C THR A 3 -38.62 -4.82 -22.38
N PRO A 4 -39.58 -5.38 -23.14
CA PRO A 4 -39.60 -5.24 -24.60
C PRO A 4 -39.49 -3.78 -25.06
N ARG A 5 -40.11 -2.87 -24.30
CA ARG A 5 -40.10 -1.43 -24.58
C ARG A 5 -38.73 -0.78 -24.37
N LEU A 6 -38.05 -1.08 -23.26
CA LEU A 6 -36.72 -0.56 -22.98
C LEU A 6 -35.68 -1.10 -23.98
N LYS A 7 -35.82 -2.37 -24.41
CA LYS A 7 -34.97 -2.96 -25.46
C LYS A 7 -35.14 -2.21 -26.79
N GLN A 8 -36.37 -1.96 -27.22
CA GLN A 8 -36.65 -1.21 -28.45
C GLN A 8 -36.05 0.21 -28.42
N ILE A 9 -36.16 0.92 -27.29
CA ILE A 9 -35.57 2.26 -27.13
C ILE A 9 -34.04 2.21 -27.22
N LYS A 10 -33.40 1.25 -26.53
CA LYS A 10 -31.94 1.05 -26.60
C LYS A 10 -31.48 0.77 -28.03
N ASP A 11 -32.17 -0.12 -28.74
CA ASP A 11 -31.81 -0.52 -30.11
C ASP A 11 -32.00 0.65 -31.10
N TYR A 12 -33.00 1.51 -30.89
CA TYR A 12 -33.19 2.73 -31.68
C TYR A 12 -32.08 3.76 -31.45
N VAL A 13 -31.62 3.94 -30.22
CA VAL A 13 -30.47 4.80 -29.90
C VAL A 13 -29.21 4.27 -30.59
N ALA A 14 -28.97 2.94 -30.55
CA ALA A 14 -27.87 2.27 -31.25
C ALA A 14 -27.89 2.48 -32.76
N HIS A 15 -29.06 2.28 -33.37
CA HIS A 15 -29.23 2.45 -34.80
C HIS A 15 -28.99 3.90 -35.24
N THR A 16 -29.48 4.87 -34.47
CA THR A 16 -29.35 6.29 -34.81
C THR A 16 -27.90 6.76 -34.71
N LEU A 17 -27.17 6.33 -33.68
CA LEU A 17 -25.73 6.58 -33.53
C LEU A 17 -24.93 5.98 -34.68
N SER A 18 -25.21 4.73 -35.08
CA SER A 18 -24.50 4.06 -36.17
C SER A 18 -24.78 4.69 -37.54
N LYS A 19 -26.00 5.20 -37.79
CA LYS A 19 -26.42 5.68 -39.12
C LYS A 19 -26.19 7.17 -39.33
N LYS A 20 -26.33 7.99 -38.28
CA LYS A 20 -26.26 9.46 -38.36
C LYS A 20 -25.06 10.07 -37.64
N GLY A 21 -24.23 9.25 -36.97
CA GLY A 21 -23.09 9.72 -36.17
C GLY A 21 -23.46 10.53 -34.93
N MET A 22 -24.75 10.66 -34.61
CA MET A 22 -25.26 11.50 -33.53
C MET A 22 -26.37 10.80 -32.76
N ALA A 23 -26.37 10.94 -31.44
CA ALA A 23 -27.39 10.38 -30.56
C ALA A 23 -28.73 11.13 -30.70
N PRO A 24 -29.87 10.42 -30.65
CA PRO A 24 -31.19 11.05 -30.68
C PRO A 24 -31.44 11.83 -29.39
N THR A 25 -32.17 12.93 -29.50
CA THR A 25 -32.67 13.72 -28.37
C THR A 25 -33.85 13.04 -27.69
N GLU A 26 -34.15 13.42 -26.45
CA GLU A 26 -35.34 12.92 -25.72
C GLU A 26 -36.63 13.16 -26.48
N ARG A 27 -36.75 14.34 -27.14
CA ARG A 27 -37.91 14.68 -27.98
C ARG A 27 -38.02 13.81 -29.23
N GLU A 28 -36.90 13.40 -29.82
CA GLU A 28 -36.88 12.48 -30.97
C GLU A 28 -37.25 11.05 -30.55
N ILE A 29 -36.82 10.60 -29.37
CA ILE A 29 -37.23 9.32 -28.78
C ILE A 29 -38.74 9.34 -28.49
N ALA A 30 -39.23 10.39 -27.82
CA ALA A 30 -40.65 10.59 -27.53
C ALA A 30 -41.51 10.53 -28.82
N ARG A 31 -41.09 11.25 -29.86
CA ARG A 31 -41.78 11.27 -31.16
C ARG A 31 -41.76 9.90 -31.86
N ARG A 32 -40.61 9.21 -31.86
CA ARG A 32 -40.45 7.91 -32.53
C ARG A 32 -41.31 6.81 -31.91
N PHE A 33 -41.42 6.83 -30.58
CA PHE A 33 -42.13 5.83 -29.80
C PHE A 33 -43.57 6.23 -29.46
N LYS A 34 -44.01 7.44 -29.86
CA LYS A 34 -45.34 8.01 -29.55
C LYS A 34 -45.63 8.01 -28.04
N ILE A 35 -44.66 8.51 -27.27
CA ILE A 35 -44.75 8.64 -25.80
C ILE A 35 -44.51 10.10 -25.39
N SER A 36 -44.90 10.46 -24.15
CA SER A 36 -44.63 11.81 -23.64
C SER A 36 -43.13 12.05 -23.43
N PRO A 37 -42.65 13.32 -23.47
CA PRO A 37 -41.27 13.65 -23.12
C PRO A 37 -40.88 13.19 -21.71
N SER A 38 -41.81 13.22 -20.75
CA SER A 38 -41.60 12.71 -19.38
C SER A 38 -41.36 11.20 -19.38
N THR A 39 -42.19 10.43 -20.08
CA THR A 39 -42.05 8.98 -20.19
C THR A 39 -40.78 8.57 -20.95
N ALA A 40 -40.37 9.35 -21.96
CA ALA A 40 -39.09 9.14 -22.63
C ALA A 40 -37.91 9.40 -21.68
N HIS A 41 -38.00 10.44 -20.83
CA HIS A 41 -37.01 10.73 -19.80
C HIS A 41 -36.89 9.58 -18.79
N GLU A 42 -38.02 9.11 -18.23
CA GLU A 42 -38.08 7.97 -17.31
C GLU A 42 -37.47 6.70 -17.93
N HIS A 43 -37.76 6.40 -19.20
CA HIS A 43 -37.17 5.23 -19.87
C HIS A 43 -35.66 5.36 -20.10
N ILE A 44 -35.17 6.57 -20.38
CA ILE A 44 -33.73 6.83 -20.51
C ILE A 44 -33.05 6.70 -19.15
N GLU A 45 -33.67 7.22 -18.10
CA GLU A 45 -33.21 7.09 -16.72
C GLU A 45 -33.16 5.62 -16.29
N MET A 46 -34.22 4.84 -16.55
CA MET A 46 -34.22 3.39 -16.32
C MET A 46 -33.12 2.65 -17.11
N LEU A 47 -32.84 3.06 -18.36
CA LEU A 47 -31.74 2.48 -19.14
C LEU A 47 -30.37 2.89 -18.60
N GLN A 48 -30.28 4.08 -18.00
CA GLN A 48 -29.07 4.57 -17.34
C GLN A 48 -28.80 3.86 -16.01
N GLU A 49 -29.80 3.76 -15.14
CA GLU A 49 -29.75 3.00 -13.89
C GLU A 49 -29.36 1.53 -14.13
N ARG A 50 -29.84 0.96 -15.25
CA ARG A 50 -29.52 -0.42 -15.65
C ARG A 50 -28.22 -0.56 -16.43
N GLY A 51 -27.45 0.52 -16.58
CA GLY A 51 -26.12 0.50 -17.18
C GLY A 51 -26.08 0.25 -18.70
N TYR A 52 -27.17 0.53 -19.41
CA TYR A 52 -27.22 0.40 -20.88
C TYR A 52 -26.94 1.72 -21.61
N LEU A 53 -27.24 2.86 -20.98
CA LEU A 53 -27.02 4.20 -21.51
C LEU A 53 -26.32 5.10 -20.47
N GLU A 54 -25.63 6.13 -20.94
CA GLU A 54 -25.11 7.22 -20.11
C GLU A 54 -25.62 8.55 -20.69
N LYS A 55 -26.23 9.41 -19.87
CA LYS A 55 -26.69 10.74 -20.29
C LYS A 55 -25.82 11.84 -19.69
N ILE A 56 -25.16 12.61 -20.53
CA ILE A 56 -24.42 13.81 -20.13
C ILE A 56 -25.41 14.96 -19.89
N GLN A 57 -25.46 15.47 -18.65
CA GLN A 57 -26.34 16.58 -18.28
C GLN A 57 -26.00 17.86 -19.07
N LYS A 58 -27.03 18.70 -19.34
CA LYS A 58 -26.95 19.97 -20.09
C LYS A 58 -26.58 19.87 -21.59
N ARG A 59 -26.64 18.68 -22.20
CA ARG A 59 -26.49 18.50 -23.66
C ARG A 59 -27.71 17.81 -24.27
N ALA A 60 -28.33 18.44 -25.28
CA ALA A 60 -29.49 17.87 -25.97
C ALA A 60 -29.22 16.50 -26.61
N ARG A 61 -27.97 16.23 -27.01
CA ARG A 61 -27.50 14.98 -27.64
C ARG A 61 -26.47 14.24 -26.79
N GLY A 62 -26.62 14.29 -25.47
CA GLY A 62 -25.67 13.71 -24.51
C GLY A 62 -25.79 12.21 -24.24
N ILE A 63 -26.53 11.42 -25.05
CA ILE A 63 -26.77 10.00 -24.78
C ILE A 63 -25.65 9.14 -25.40
N ARG A 64 -24.97 8.33 -24.59
CA ARG A 64 -23.96 7.35 -24.99
C ARG A 64 -24.46 5.95 -24.68
N ILE A 65 -24.10 4.98 -25.54
CA ILE A 65 -24.42 3.56 -25.32
C ILE A 65 -23.25 2.92 -24.59
N LEU A 66 -23.56 2.28 -23.47
CA LEU A 66 -22.62 1.43 -22.77
C LEU A 66 -22.67 0.04 -23.43
N LYS A 67 -21.52 -0.46 -23.89
CA LYS A 67 -21.42 -1.81 -24.47
C LYS A 67 -21.94 -2.80 -23.41
N SER A 68 -22.79 -3.75 -23.85
CA SER A 68 -23.56 -4.69 -23.02
C SER A 68 -22.89 -5.10 -21.71
N PRO A 69 -23.64 -5.25 -20.59
CA PRO A 69 -23.09 -5.78 -19.36
C PRO A 69 -22.47 -7.14 -19.67
N SER A 70 -21.15 -7.20 -19.62
CA SER A 70 -20.42 -8.44 -19.79
C SER A 70 -20.76 -9.32 -18.60
N THR A 71 -21.16 -10.57 -18.86
CA THR A 71 -21.24 -11.58 -17.81
C THR A 71 -19.88 -11.61 -17.12
N LEU A 72 -19.84 -11.33 -15.82
CA LEU A 72 -18.60 -11.37 -15.07
C LEU A 72 -18.32 -12.83 -14.69
N ILE A 73 -17.11 -13.30 -14.98
CA ILE A 73 -16.62 -14.61 -14.53
C ILE A 73 -15.58 -14.40 -13.43
N ARG A 74 -15.55 -15.31 -12.45
CA ARG A 74 -14.58 -15.27 -11.35
C ARG A 74 -13.34 -16.07 -11.72
N ILE A 75 -12.18 -15.41 -11.69
CA ILE A 75 -10.87 -16.02 -11.96
C ILE A 75 -10.09 -16.08 -10.63
N PRO A 76 -9.41 -17.19 -10.30
CA PRO A 76 -8.59 -17.28 -9.09
C PRO A 76 -7.41 -16.30 -9.14
N LEU A 77 -7.22 -15.54 -8.06
CA LEU A 77 -6.05 -14.71 -7.83
C LEU A 77 -5.04 -15.52 -7.03
N LEU A 78 -3.98 -16.01 -7.69
CA LEU A 78 -3.03 -16.96 -7.09
C LEU A 78 -1.89 -16.28 -6.31
N GLY A 79 -1.99 -14.98 -6.07
CA GLY A 79 -1.02 -14.20 -5.30
C GLY A 79 -0.32 -13.14 -6.14
N THR A 80 0.94 -12.86 -5.79
CA THR A 80 1.72 -11.74 -6.34
C THR A 80 2.92 -12.23 -7.15
N ILE A 81 3.32 -11.50 -8.18
CA ILE A 81 4.46 -11.84 -9.04
C ILE A 81 5.44 -10.69 -9.19
N ALA A 82 6.73 -11.01 -9.13
CA ALA A 82 7.76 -10.03 -9.33
C ALA A 82 7.92 -9.67 -10.82
N ALA A 83 7.62 -8.43 -11.14
CA ALA A 83 8.25 -7.72 -12.23
C ALA A 83 9.62 -7.22 -11.73
N GLY A 84 10.54 -8.11 -11.35
CA GLY A 84 11.85 -7.73 -10.80
C GLY A 84 12.74 -8.96 -10.61
N GLU A 85 13.59 -8.95 -9.57
CA GLU A 85 14.25 -10.16 -9.10
C GLU A 85 13.20 -11.21 -8.72
N PRO A 86 13.44 -12.50 -9.01
CA PRO A 86 12.49 -13.56 -8.71
C PRO A 86 12.08 -13.55 -7.23
N ILE A 87 10.79 -13.61 -6.94
CA ILE A 87 10.27 -13.67 -5.55
C ILE A 87 9.69 -15.04 -5.27
N HIS A 88 9.76 -15.45 -4.00
CA HIS A 88 9.05 -16.63 -3.52
C HIS A 88 7.54 -16.49 -3.72
N VAL A 89 6.95 -17.46 -4.42
CA VAL A 89 5.50 -17.59 -4.57
C VAL A 89 4.94 -18.14 -3.27
N PHE A 90 4.10 -17.37 -2.59
CA PHE A 90 3.34 -17.86 -1.44
C PHE A 90 2.03 -18.46 -1.95
N GLU A 91 1.82 -19.76 -1.70
CA GLU A 91 0.53 -20.41 -1.93
C GLU A 91 -0.40 -20.23 -0.70
N GLU A 92 -1.71 -20.23 -0.99
CA GLU A 92 -2.86 -20.33 -0.06
C GLU A 92 -3.53 -19.03 0.42
N GLN A 93 -4.13 -18.26 -0.50
CA GLN A 93 -5.42 -17.57 -0.25
C GLN A 93 -6.34 -17.72 -1.47
N LYS A 94 -7.58 -18.19 -1.26
CA LYS A 94 -8.59 -18.38 -2.32
C LYS A 94 -9.30 -17.06 -2.64
N GLU A 95 -8.55 -16.05 -3.07
CA GLU A 95 -9.14 -14.82 -3.60
C GLU A 95 -9.55 -15.03 -5.07
N THR A 96 -10.62 -14.38 -5.50
CA THR A 96 -11.07 -14.41 -6.90
C THR A 96 -11.37 -13.00 -7.37
N ILE A 97 -10.99 -12.68 -8.60
CA ILE A 97 -11.34 -11.40 -9.25
C ILE A 97 -12.48 -11.60 -10.25
N ALA A 98 -13.35 -10.61 -10.39
CA ALA A 98 -14.43 -10.62 -11.37
C ALA A 98 -13.94 -9.96 -12.67
N VAL A 99 -13.92 -10.73 -13.77
CA VAL A 99 -13.46 -10.26 -15.09
C VAL A 99 -14.58 -10.43 -16.12
N PRO A 100 -14.81 -9.44 -17.00
CA PRO A 100 -15.69 -9.59 -18.15
C PRO A 100 -15.41 -10.86 -18.96
N GLN A 101 -16.41 -11.69 -19.22
CA GLN A 101 -16.26 -12.95 -19.98
C GLN A 101 -15.65 -12.75 -21.37
N ASN A 102 -15.83 -11.58 -21.99
CA ASN A 102 -15.25 -11.24 -23.29
C ASN A 102 -13.74 -10.97 -23.25
N LYS A 103 -13.15 -10.78 -22.05
CA LYS A 103 -11.70 -10.61 -21.87
C LYS A 103 -10.98 -11.93 -21.64
N VAL A 104 -11.72 -13.02 -21.41
CA VAL A 104 -11.13 -14.32 -21.05
C VAL A 104 -11.15 -15.26 -22.26
N PRO A 105 -10.04 -15.99 -22.53
CA PRO A 105 -10.01 -17.00 -23.57
C PRO A 105 -11.15 -18.03 -23.43
N ARG A 106 -11.74 -18.47 -24.55
CA ARG A 106 -12.83 -19.47 -24.54
C ARG A 106 -12.40 -20.86 -24.08
N GLN A 107 -11.10 -21.15 -24.13
CA GLN A 107 -10.50 -22.44 -23.77
C GLN A 107 -9.17 -22.24 -23.03
N GLY A 108 -8.88 -23.12 -22.07
CA GLY A 108 -7.68 -23.11 -21.24
C GLY A 108 -7.94 -22.59 -19.82
N GLU A 109 -7.15 -23.09 -18.86
CA GLU A 109 -7.17 -22.60 -17.49
C GLU A 109 -6.57 -21.20 -17.42
N VAL A 110 -7.24 -20.28 -16.70
CA VAL A 110 -6.78 -18.91 -16.50
C VAL A 110 -6.67 -18.60 -15.01
N TYR A 111 -5.72 -17.76 -14.66
CA TYR A 111 -5.54 -17.26 -13.30
C TYR A 111 -5.02 -15.83 -13.32
N ALA A 112 -5.15 -15.13 -12.19
CA ALA A 112 -4.66 -13.77 -12.02
C ALA A 112 -3.49 -13.74 -11.05
N LEU A 113 -2.60 -12.76 -11.24
CA LEU A 113 -1.53 -12.42 -10.32
C LEU A 113 -1.47 -10.90 -10.15
N GLN A 114 -1.11 -10.42 -8.97
CA GLN A 114 -0.85 -8.99 -8.76
C GLN A 114 0.63 -8.68 -8.98
N VAL A 115 0.94 -7.67 -9.78
CA VAL A 115 2.31 -7.30 -10.14
C VAL A 115 2.97 -6.56 -8.98
N ILE A 116 4.17 -6.99 -8.62
CA ILE A 116 5.08 -6.29 -7.70
C ILE A 116 6.36 -5.91 -8.44
N GLY A 117 6.72 -4.64 -8.45
CA GLY A 117 7.89 -4.10 -9.14
C GLY A 117 7.58 -3.48 -10.49
N ASN A 118 8.62 -3.00 -11.16
CA ASN A 118 8.51 -2.10 -12.28
C ASN A 118 9.37 -2.56 -13.50
N SER A 119 9.83 -3.81 -13.52
CA SER A 119 10.58 -4.44 -14.63
C SER A 119 9.86 -4.43 -15.97
N MET A 120 8.56 -4.18 -16.00
CA MET A 120 7.73 -4.25 -17.21
C MET A 120 7.07 -2.89 -17.52
N LEU A 121 7.64 -1.79 -16.98
CA LEU A 121 7.12 -0.43 -17.17
C LEU A 121 7.02 -0.01 -18.63
N ASP A 122 8.03 -0.33 -19.44
CA ASP A 122 8.08 0.05 -20.86
C ASP A 122 7.00 -0.69 -21.67
N GLU A 123 6.41 -1.75 -21.11
CA GLU A 123 5.27 -2.50 -21.65
C GLU A 123 3.94 -2.07 -21.02
N ASN A 124 3.94 -0.91 -20.34
CA ASN A 124 2.81 -0.40 -19.60
C ASN A 124 2.26 -1.47 -18.64
N ILE A 125 3.10 -2.08 -17.82
CA ILE A 125 2.68 -2.94 -16.69
C ILE A 125 3.30 -2.34 -15.43
N LYS A 126 2.45 -1.82 -14.56
CA LYS A 126 2.86 -1.07 -13.36
C LYS A 126 2.76 -1.94 -12.11
N ASP A 127 3.51 -1.53 -11.09
CA ASP A 127 3.35 -2.09 -9.73
C ASP A 127 1.88 -1.93 -9.28
N GLY A 128 1.32 -3.00 -8.72
CA GLY A 128 -0.07 -3.08 -8.29
C GLY A 128 -1.07 -3.50 -9.37
N ASP A 129 -0.72 -3.44 -10.67
CA ASP A 129 -1.60 -3.93 -11.75
C ASP A 129 -1.92 -5.42 -11.55
N THR A 130 -3.11 -5.84 -11.96
CA THR A 130 -3.50 -7.26 -11.94
C THR A 130 -3.37 -7.84 -13.33
N ILE A 131 -2.51 -8.85 -13.49
CA ILE A 131 -2.28 -9.53 -14.76
C ILE A 131 -3.11 -10.80 -14.87
N LEU A 132 -3.63 -11.07 -16.07
CA LEU A 132 -4.37 -12.29 -16.37
C LEU A 132 -3.51 -13.23 -17.21
N ILE A 133 -3.33 -14.45 -16.70
CA ILE A 133 -2.43 -15.46 -17.24
C ILE A 133 -3.23 -16.66 -17.72
N LYS A 134 -2.93 -17.11 -18.94
CA LYS A 134 -3.39 -18.40 -19.47
C LYS A 134 -2.34 -19.44 -19.13
N LYS A 135 -2.73 -20.47 -18.38
CA LYS A 135 -1.82 -21.53 -17.94
C LYS A 135 -1.41 -22.39 -19.13
N GLN A 136 -0.11 -22.45 -19.39
CA GLN A 136 0.48 -23.25 -20.46
C GLN A 136 1.99 -23.40 -20.25
N SER A 137 2.57 -24.47 -20.78
CA SER A 137 3.98 -24.84 -20.61
C SER A 137 4.87 -24.47 -21.82
N VAL A 138 4.29 -23.86 -22.85
CA VAL A 138 4.98 -23.44 -24.07
C VAL A 138 4.74 -21.96 -24.36
N ALA A 139 5.75 -21.27 -24.89
CA ALA A 139 5.70 -19.87 -25.32
C ALA A 139 6.56 -19.65 -26.58
N GLU A 140 6.13 -18.71 -27.40
CA GLU A 140 6.83 -18.17 -28.55
C GLU A 140 7.69 -16.96 -28.17
N ASN A 141 8.69 -16.67 -29.01
CA ASN A 141 9.58 -15.53 -28.77
C ASN A 141 8.80 -14.22 -28.83
N GLY A 142 8.98 -13.37 -27.82
CA GLY A 142 8.28 -12.09 -27.68
C GLY A 142 7.02 -12.16 -26.81
N GLU A 143 6.57 -13.35 -26.42
CA GLU A 143 5.44 -13.47 -25.49
C GLU A 143 5.84 -13.09 -24.06
N LYS A 144 4.90 -12.49 -23.32
CA LYS A 144 5.09 -12.13 -21.92
C LYS A 144 4.67 -13.30 -21.06
N VAL A 145 5.60 -13.83 -20.26
CA VAL A 145 5.41 -15.11 -19.58
C VAL A 145 5.62 -14.99 -18.09
N VAL A 146 4.90 -15.84 -17.37
CA VAL A 146 5.22 -16.19 -15.99
C VAL A 146 6.17 -17.37 -16.04
N ALA A 147 7.43 -17.13 -15.65
CA ALA A 147 8.45 -18.15 -15.53
C ALA A 147 8.74 -18.43 -14.06
N LEU A 148 8.84 -19.71 -13.70
CA LEU A 148 9.30 -20.18 -12.40
C LEU A 148 10.74 -20.67 -12.55
N LEU A 149 11.62 -20.10 -11.74
CA LEU A 149 13.06 -20.39 -11.68
C LEU A 149 13.36 -21.09 -10.35
N ASN A 150 14.34 -22.00 -10.36
CA ASN A 150 14.83 -22.67 -9.14
C ASN A 150 13.72 -23.33 -8.28
N GLY A 151 12.64 -23.77 -8.92
CA GLY A 151 11.52 -24.47 -8.30
C GLY A 151 10.57 -23.63 -7.46
N ASN A 152 10.90 -22.37 -7.13
CA ASN A 152 10.08 -21.56 -6.22
C ASN A 152 10.08 -20.04 -6.47
N GLU A 153 10.79 -19.54 -7.49
CA GLU A 153 10.87 -18.10 -7.76
C GLU A 153 10.15 -17.71 -9.06
N ALA A 154 9.01 -17.02 -8.96
CA ALA A 154 8.25 -16.59 -10.15
C ALA A 154 8.62 -15.18 -10.62
N THR A 155 8.67 -14.97 -11.94
CA THR A 155 8.93 -13.67 -12.56
C THR A 155 8.08 -13.44 -13.80
N LEU A 156 7.70 -12.19 -14.04
CA LEU A 156 7.06 -11.74 -15.28
C LEU A 156 8.11 -11.09 -16.19
N LYS A 157 8.33 -11.65 -17.38
CA LYS A 157 9.31 -11.19 -18.37
C LYS A 157 8.86 -11.51 -19.80
N THR A 158 9.47 -10.87 -20.78
CA THR A 158 9.32 -11.25 -22.19
C THR A 158 10.25 -12.43 -22.51
N PHE A 159 9.70 -13.51 -23.06
CA PHE A 159 10.40 -14.76 -23.32
C PHE A 159 11.13 -14.75 -24.67
N TYR A 160 12.38 -15.21 -24.67
CA TYR A 160 13.14 -15.50 -25.88
C TYR A 160 13.90 -16.81 -25.74
N LYS A 161 13.59 -17.78 -26.59
CA LYS A 161 14.32 -19.02 -26.79
C LYS A 161 15.44 -18.78 -27.81
N GLU A 162 16.68 -18.92 -27.36
CA GLU A 162 17.89 -18.73 -28.14
C GLU A 162 18.68 -20.06 -28.20
N LYS A 163 19.71 -20.16 -29.06
CA LYS A 163 20.50 -21.39 -29.19
C LYS A 163 21.23 -21.70 -27.88
N GLY A 164 20.74 -22.69 -27.13
CA GLY A 164 21.36 -23.19 -25.90
C GLY A 164 20.98 -22.46 -24.61
N GLN A 165 20.11 -21.44 -24.67
CA GLN A 165 19.68 -20.67 -23.50
C GLN A 165 18.27 -20.08 -23.67
N ILE A 166 17.65 -19.72 -22.56
CA ILE A 166 16.42 -18.94 -22.52
C ILE A 166 16.77 -17.57 -21.94
N ARG A 167 16.38 -16.50 -22.63
CA ARG A 167 16.49 -15.13 -22.14
C ARG A 167 15.12 -14.63 -21.71
N LEU A 168 15.00 -14.22 -20.45
CA LEU A 168 13.84 -13.56 -19.90
C LEU A 168 14.13 -12.06 -19.81
N GLN A 169 13.58 -11.31 -20.75
CA GLN A 169 13.87 -9.91 -20.97
C GLN A 169 12.93 -9.02 -20.15
N PRO A 170 13.44 -8.12 -19.29
CA PRO A 170 12.63 -7.07 -18.71
C PRO A 170 12.30 -6.00 -19.76
N ALA A 171 11.12 -5.40 -19.64
CA ALA A 171 10.75 -4.17 -20.32
C ALA A 171 10.92 -2.98 -19.37
N ASN A 172 12.15 -2.79 -18.90
CA ASN A 172 12.61 -1.63 -18.16
C ASN A 172 14.13 -1.57 -18.27
N LYS A 173 14.64 -0.45 -18.80
CA LYS A 173 16.08 -0.21 -19.03
C LYS A 173 16.96 -0.35 -17.79
N ASN A 174 16.39 -0.24 -16.59
CA ASN A 174 17.11 -0.36 -15.33
C ASN A 174 17.37 -1.82 -14.89
N TYR A 175 16.82 -2.80 -15.61
CA TYR A 175 16.93 -4.22 -15.28
C TYR A 175 17.72 -4.98 -16.34
N GLN A 176 18.58 -5.90 -15.89
CA GLN A 176 19.32 -6.79 -16.78
C GLN A 176 18.48 -8.03 -17.15
N PRO A 177 18.66 -8.60 -18.36
CA PRO A 177 18.00 -9.85 -18.75
C PRO A 177 18.42 -11.01 -17.84
N ILE A 178 17.49 -11.91 -17.54
CA ILE A 178 17.80 -13.18 -16.86
C ILE A 178 18.11 -14.22 -17.93
N ILE A 179 19.29 -14.82 -17.86
CA ILE A 179 19.74 -15.85 -18.78
C ILE A 179 19.70 -17.21 -18.08
N VAL A 180 18.84 -18.09 -18.56
CA VAL A 180 18.69 -19.47 -18.09
C VAL A 180 19.46 -20.38 -19.04
N LYS A 181 20.52 -20.99 -18.54
CA LYS A 181 21.38 -21.93 -19.27
C LYS A 181 20.81 -23.34 -19.24
N ARG A 182 21.22 -24.17 -20.20
CA ARG A 182 20.87 -25.60 -20.25
C ARG A 182 21.24 -26.29 -18.92
N GLY A 183 20.27 -26.95 -18.30
CA GLY A 183 20.44 -27.66 -17.03
C GLY A 183 20.05 -26.86 -15.77
N GLN A 184 19.69 -25.57 -15.91
CA GLN A 184 19.09 -24.82 -14.81
C GLN A 184 17.58 -25.10 -14.72
N ASP A 185 17.06 -25.08 -13.50
CA ASP A 185 15.65 -25.33 -13.25
C ASP A 185 14.78 -24.15 -13.73
N PHE A 186 13.90 -24.46 -14.68
CA PHE A 186 13.03 -23.51 -15.36
C PHE A 186 11.71 -24.21 -15.73
N SER A 187 10.60 -23.59 -15.36
CA SER A 187 9.29 -23.99 -15.86
C SER A 187 8.46 -22.77 -16.26
N LEU A 188 7.76 -22.90 -17.39
CA LEU A 188 6.79 -21.92 -17.83
C LEU A 188 5.45 -22.20 -17.16
N GLN A 189 4.89 -21.21 -16.47
CA GLN A 189 3.61 -21.35 -15.77
C GLN A 189 2.44 -20.84 -16.62
N GLY A 190 2.69 -19.86 -17.50
CA GLY A 190 1.68 -19.37 -18.42
C GLY A 190 2.06 -18.09 -19.14
N ILE A 191 1.13 -17.62 -19.96
CA ILE A 191 1.29 -16.44 -20.82
C ILE A 191 0.30 -15.35 -20.43
N LEU A 192 0.80 -14.13 -20.33
CA LEU A 192 0.01 -12.93 -20.12
C LEU A 192 -0.88 -12.65 -21.33
N PHE A 193 -2.19 -12.54 -21.13
CA PHE A 193 -3.13 -12.19 -22.20
C PHE A 193 -3.91 -10.88 -21.96
N ASP A 194 -3.98 -10.37 -20.72
CA ASP A 194 -4.61 -9.08 -20.42
C ASP A 194 -4.05 -8.48 -19.12
N VAL A 195 -4.21 -7.16 -18.96
CA VAL A 195 -3.80 -6.39 -17.78
C VAL A 195 -4.98 -5.55 -17.30
N ILE A 196 -5.38 -5.77 -16.06
CA ILE A 196 -6.35 -4.92 -15.36
C ILE A 196 -5.56 -3.83 -14.65
N LYS A 197 -5.74 -2.60 -15.14
CA LYS A 197 -5.15 -1.42 -14.54
C LYS A 197 -5.77 -1.17 -13.18
N THR A 198 -4.91 -0.91 -12.20
CA THR A 198 -5.36 -0.29 -10.96
C THR A 198 -5.93 1.06 -11.32
N SER A 199 -7.25 1.21 -11.24
CA SER A 199 -7.94 2.47 -11.49
C SER A 199 -7.30 3.53 -10.58
N GLU A 200 -6.90 4.65 -11.19
CA GLU A 200 -6.27 5.79 -10.52
C GLU A 200 -7.11 6.17 -9.30
N THR A 201 -6.69 5.69 -8.13
CA THR A 201 -6.97 6.37 -6.88
C THR A 201 -6.45 7.77 -7.10
N ILE A 202 -7.33 8.77 -6.98
CA ILE A 202 -6.99 10.20 -7.04
C ILE A 202 -5.65 10.37 -6.34
N GLN A 203 -4.57 10.56 -7.12
CA GLN A 203 -3.29 10.94 -6.55
C GLN A 203 -3.52 12.35 -6.05
N PRO A 204 -3.47 12.63 -4.73
CA PRO A 204 -3.37 14.00 -4.31
C PRO A 204 -2.10 14.54 -4.95
N THR A 205 -2.23 15.65 -5.66
CA THR A 205 -1.09 16.43 -6.14
C THR A 205 -0.29 16.84 -4.91
N GLN A 206 0.77 16.10 -4.61
CA GLN A 206 1.59 16.33 -3.43
C GLN A 206 2.72 17.27 -3.80
N THR A 207 2.70 18.42 -3.15
CA THR A 207 3.82 19.34 -3.01
C THR A 207 4.00 19.50 -1.51
N PHE A 208 5.24 19.58 -1.01
CA PHE A 208 5.48 19.90 0.39
C PHE A 208 4.67 21.14 0.76
N VAL A 209 3.82 20.99 1.76
CA VAL A 209 3.05 22.11 2.28
C VAL A 209 3.90 22.68 3.41
N LEU A 210 4.20 23.97 3.34
CA LEU A 210 4.74 24.67 4.50
C LEU A 210 3.70 24.55 5.62
N PRO A 211 4.12 24.36 6.88
CA PRO A 211 3.19 24.43 7.99
C PRO A 211 2.42 25.76 7.91
N PRO A 212 1.10 25.75 8.07
CA PRO A 212 0.30 26.98 7.98
C PRO A 212 0.77 28.00 9.03
N GLU A 213 0.97 29.25 8.60
CA GLU A 213 1.12 30.38 9.52
C GLU A 213 -0.27 30.79 10.01
N LYS A 214 -0.63 30.42 11.25
CA LYS A 214 -1.87 30.86 11.89
C LYS A 214 -1.64 31.22 13.35
N ASP A 215 -2.36 32.23 13.82
CA ASP A 215 -2.53 32.49 15.25
C ASP A 215 -3.22 31.27 15.89
N PHE A 216 -2.64 30.75 16.98
CA PHE A 216 -2.94 29.45 17.60
C PHE A 216 -4.34 29.33 18.27
N GLN A 217 -5.35 30.11 17.88
CA GLN A 217 -6.66 30.13 18.55
C GLN A 217 -7.78 29.34 17.83
N GLU A 218 -7.64 28.98 16.56
CA GLU A 218 -8.60 28.10 15.85
C GLU A 218 -7.88 26.92 15.18
N ARG A 219 -8.19 25.69 15.61
CA ARG A 219 -7.63 24.46 15.04
C ARG A 219 -8.26 24.12 13.69
N GLY A 220 -7.46 23.54 12.77
CA GLY A 220 -7.93 23.15 11.44
C GLY A 220 -8.88 21.93 11.42
N ASN A 221 -9.45 21.65 10.25
CA ASN A 221 -10.18 20.41 10.00
C ASN A 221 -9.19 19.30 9.59
N VAL A 222 -9.29 18.10 10.19
CA VAL A 222 -8.39 16.98 9.88
C VAL A 222 -8.37 16.62 8.39
N SER A 223 -9.48 16.85 7.66
CA SER A 223 -9.56 16.61 6.21
C SER A 223 -8.49 17.35 5.42
N ASP A 224 -8.08 18.53 5.90
CA ASP A 224 -7.14 19.41 5.23
C ASP A 224 -5.71 18.88 5.30
N TYR A 225 -5.44 17.89 6.15
CA TYR A 225 -4.12 17.30 6.40
C TYR A 225 -3.94 15.95 5.73
N LEU A 226 -5.02 15.32 5.28
CA LEU A 226 -5.00 13.94 4.84
C LEU A 226 -4.11 13.74 3.62
N ASN A 227 -3.28 12.71 3.71
CA ASN A 227 -2.32 12.28 2.70
C ASN A 227 -1.31 13.37 2.34
N LYS A 228 -0.85 14.14 3.34
CA LYS A 228 0.16 15.18 3.19
C LYS A 228 1.38 14.90 4.05
N VAL A 229 2.52 15.38 3.55
CA VAL A 229 3.80 15.41 4.27
C VAL A 229 4.25 16.87 4.34
N TYR A 230 4.44 17.37 5.55
CA TYR A 230 4.84 18.74 5.80
C TYR A 230 6.36 18.82 5.94
N ASN A 231 6.99 19.79 5.27
CA ASN A 231 8.41 20.02 5.50
C ASN A 231 8.59 20.97 6.68
N GLY A 232 8.95 20.42 7.85
CA GLY A 232 9.08 21.18 9.09
C GLY A 232 8.99 20.31 10.34
N ASP A 233 8.98 20.96 11.50
CA ASP A 233 8.81 20.30 12.79
C ASP A 233 7.39 19.75 12.94
N ILE A 234 7.28 18.46 13.29
CA ILE A 234 6.01 17.78 13.56
C ILE A 234 5.18 18.49 14.64
N MET A 235 5.82 19.18 15.59
CA MET A 235 5.12 19.92 16.64
C MET A 235 4.22 21.03 16.07
N HIS A 236 4.56 21.62 14.93
CA HIS A 236 3.69 22.60 14.28
C HIS A 236 2.41 21.94 13.75
N VAL A 237 2.55 20.80 13.06
CA VAL A 237 1.42 20.03 12.54
C VAL A 237 0.55 19.51 13.68
N LEU A 238 1.16 18.96 14.73
CA LEU A 238 0.45 18.46 15.90
C LEU A 238 -0.42 19.55 16.54
N LYS A 239 0.14 20.73 16.80
CA LYS A 239 -0.57 21.84 17.46
C LYS A 239 -1.79 22.34 16.68
N ASP A 240 -1.74 22.28 15.35
CA ASP A 240 -2.84 22.71 14.48
C ASP A 240 -3.91 21.61 14.29
N LEU A 241 -3.53 20.33 14.43
CA LEU A 241 -4.48 19.23 14.33
C LEU A 241 -5.56 19.27 15.43
N PRO A 242 -6.82 18.96 15.08
CA PRO A 242 -7.90 18.89 16.07
C PRO A 242 -7.73 17.71 17.02
N ASP A 243 -8.33 17.82 18.21
CA ASP A 243 -8.35 16.75 19.20
C ASP A 243 -9.08 15.51 18.65
N ASN A 244 -8.68 14.32 19.12
CA ASN A 244 -9.39 13.07 18.81
C ASN A 244 -9.66 12.85 17.31
N SER A 245 -8.69 13.18 16.47
CA SER A 245 -8.83 13.22 15.02
C SER A 245 -8.15 12.06 14.29
N VAL A 246 -7.15 11.42 14.90
CA VAL A 246 -6.37 10.34 14.26
C VAL A 246 -6.59 8.97 14.94
N ASN A 247 -6.59 7.90 14.15
CA ASN A 247 -6.88 6.54 14.63
C ASN A 247 -5.64 5.88 15.24
N MET A 248 -4.47 6.13 14.64
CA MET A 248 -3.21 5.59 15.09
C MET A 248 -2.13 6.65 14.96
N ILE A 249 -1.19 6.66 15.91
CA ILE A 249 0.02 7.45 15.83
C ILE A 249 1.21 6.50 15.91
N PHE A 250 2.17 6.68 15.02
CA PHE A 250 3.44 5.97 15.04
C PHE A 250 4.60 6.99 15.15
N GLY A 251 5.44 6.81 16.17
CA GLY A 251 6.60 7.65 16.42
C GLY A 251 7.90 6.85 16.44
N ASP A 252 8.85 7.31 15.63
CA ASP A 252 10.26 6.92 15.67
C ASP A 252 11.15 8.19 15.74
N PRO A 253 11.24 8.86 16.91
CA PRO A 253 12.03 10.07 17.05
C PRO A 253 13.53 9.80 16.91
N ASP A 254 14.35 10.85 16.73
CA ASP A 254 15.78 10.73 17.04
C ASP A 254 15.97 10.30 18.50
N TYR A 255 16.86 9.35 18.76
CA TYR A 255 17.01 8.79 20.11
C TYR A 255 18.02 9.53 21.00
N ASN A 256 18.49 10.71 20.58
CA ASN A 256 19.51 11.50 21.28
C ASN A 256 20.81 10.75 21.56
N VAL A 257 21.25 9.95 20.58
CA VAL A 257 22.50 9.15 20.67
C VAL A 257 23.64 9.71 19.81
N GLY A 258 23.49 10.94 19.30
CA GLY A 258 24.53 11.61 18.49
C GLY A 258 24.72 11.03 17.09
N ILE A 259 23.72 10.34 16.55
CA ILE A 259 23.72 9.92 15.15
C ILE A 259 23.46 11.16 14.27
N LYS A 260 24.33 11.37 13.27
CA LYS A 260 24.18 12.46 12.31
C LYS A 260 23.09 12.10 11.29
N TYR A 261 22.04 12.91 11.23
CA TYR A 261 21.08 12.94 10.12
C TYR A 261 21.42 14.18 9.28
N GLY A 262 22.01 13.98 8.10
CA GLY A 262 22.50 15.09 7.27
C GLY A 262 23.68 15.85 7.90
N SER A 263 23.65 17.19 7.87
CA SER A 263 24.74 18.09 8.30
C SER A 263 24.64 18.60 9.75
N ASN A 264 23.54 18.33 10.46
CA ASN A 264 23.26 18.94 11.77
C ASN A 264 23.48 17.95 12.93
N ASN A 265 24.10 18.44 14.02
CA ASN A 265 24.25 17.71 15.28
C ASN A 265 23.05 18.03 16.19
N TYR A 266 22.19 17.05 16.46
CA TYR A 266 20.99 17.22 17.31
C TYR A 266 21.16 16.63 18.73
N THR A 267 22.37 16.61 19.28
CA THR A 267 22.56 16.16 20.66
C THR A 267 22.07 17.22 21.64
N LYS A 268 20.89 16.99 22.23
CA LYS A 268 20.36 17.77 23.35
C LYS A 268 20.88 17.19 24.67
N ASN A 269 20.86 17.99 25.74
CA ASN A 269 20.96 17.43 27.08
C ASN A 269 19.87 16.35 27.26
N PHE A 270 20.19 15.26 27.95
CA PHE A 270 19.26 14.15 28.15
C PHE A 270 17.93 14.58 28.77
N ASP A 271 17.93 15.48 29.77
CA ASP A 271 16.69 15.97 30.37
C ASP A 271 15.87 16.84 29.41
N ASP A 272 16.53 17.69 28.61
CA ASP A 272 15.87 18.49 27.57
C ASP A 272 15.23 17.60 26.50
N TYR A 273 15.90 16.50 26.14
CA TYR A 273 15.35 15.50 25.23
C TYR A 273 14.12 14.82 25.84
N ILE A 274 14.17 14.39 27.11
CA ILE A 274 13.03 13.77 27.77
C ILE A 274 11.86 14.74 27.90
N ASN A 275 12.12 16.01 28.23
CA ASN A 275 11.08 17.04 28.28
C ASN A 275 10.42 17.24 26.92
N TRP A 276 11.21 17.36 25.85
CA TRP A 276 10.67 17.39 24.49
C TRP A 276 9.87 16.14 24.15
N TYR A 277 10.35 14.95 24.54
CA TYR A 277 9.67 13.69 24.27
C TYR A 277 8.31 13.58 25.00
N ILE A 278 8.23 14.14 26.21
CA ILE A 278 6.98 14.29 26.96
C ILE A 278 6.03 15.24 26.23
N GLU A 279 6.48 16.41 25.79
CA GLU A 279 5.62 17.37 25.06
C GLU A 279 5.12 16.82 23.73
N LEU A 280 5.98 16.13 22.97
CA LEU A 280 5.58 15.40 21.77
C LEU A 280 4.48 14.38 22.08
N THR A 281 4.64 13.64 23.18
CA THR A 281 3.69 12.60 23.59
C THR A 281 2.37 13.20 24.08
N LYS A 282 2.38 14.33 24.80
CA LYS A 282 1.18 15.08 25.20
C LYS A 282 0.35 15.48 23.99
N GLU A 283 0.98 16.14 23.01
CA GLU A 283 0.28 16.58 21.80
C GLU A 283 -0.17 15.40 20.93
N SER A 284 0.62 14.32 20.86
CA SER A 284 0.21 13.08 20.20
C SER A 284 -1.03 12.48 20.86
N MET A 285 -1.03 12.33 22.17
CA MET A 285 -2.18 11.80 22.90
C MET A 285 -3.40 12.71 22.79
N ARG A 286 -3.22 14.03 22.69
CA ARG A 286 -4.33 14.97 22.46
C ARG A 286 -5.04 14.68 21.13
N VAL A 287 -4.31 14.56 20.02
CA VAL A 287 -4.88 14.33 18.69
C VAL A 287 -5.38 12.90 18.48
N LEU A 288 -4.87 11.92 19.23
CA LEU A 288 -5.31 10.53 19.15
C LEU A 288 -6.79 10.38 19.54
N LYS A 289 -7.58 9.61 18.79
CA LYS A 289 -8.95 9.24 19.18
C LYS A 289 -8.98 8.45 20.50
N ASN A 290 -10.11 8.49 21.19
CA ASN A 290 -10.34 7.77 22.45
C ASN A 290 -10.18 6.25 22.34
N ASP A 291 -10.48 5.69 21.17
CA ASP A 291 -10.30 4.27 20.81
C ASP A 291 -9.03 4.02 19.98
N GLY A 292 -8.16 5.03 19.85
CA GLY A 292 -6.94 4.99 19.06
C GLY A 292 -5.76 4.35 19.77
N ASN A 293 -4.68 4.14 19.01
CA ASN A 293 -3.46 3.47 19.46
C ASN A 293 -2.23 4.34 19.16
N LEU A 294 -1.46 4.68 20.20
CA LEU A 294 -0.14 5.31 20.04
C LEU A 294 0.95 4.24 20.14
N PHE A 295 1.81 4.14 19.14
CA PHE A 295 3.05 3.36 19.19
C PHE A 295 4.25 4.29 19.11
N VAL A 296 5.13 4.25 20.10
CA VAL A 296 6.37 5.03 20.07
C VAL A 296 7.56 4.15 20.36
N MET A 297 8.52 4.17 19.43
CA MET A 297 9.73 3.38 19.53
C MET A 297 10.89 4.22 20.04
N ASN A 298 11.72 3.63 20.89
CA ASN A 298 12.96 4.24 21.33
C ASN A 298 13.95 3.20 21.89
N TYR A 299 15.11 3.66 22.34
CA TYR A 299 15.92 2.89 23.28
C TYR A 299 15.18 2.71 24.61
N PRO A 300 15.41 1.58 25.32
CA PRO A 300 14.73 1.29 26.58
C PRO A 300 14.84 2.39 27.63
N GLN A 301 16.00 3.04 27.74
CA GLN A 301 16.22 4.09 28.74
C GLN A 301 15.28 5.29 28.51
N GLN A 302 15.18 5.78 27.28
CA GLN A 302 14.34 6.92 26.91
C GLN A 302 12.86 6.60 27.16
N ASN A 303 12.41 5.41 26.78
CA ASN A 303 11.03 4.97 27.03
C ASN A 303 10.74 4.77 28.51
N ALA A 304 11.69 4.26 29.31
CA ALA A 304 11.53 4.15 30.75
C ALA A 304 11.37 5.53 31.41
N HIS A 305 12.11 6.54 30.96
CA HIS A 305 11.97 7.91 31.46
C HIS A 305 10.63 8.54 31.03
N LEU A 306 10.19 8.35 29.78
CA LEU A 306 8.86 8.80 29.35
C LEU A 306 7.73 8.14 30.16
N ARG A 307 7.86 6.84 30.47
CA ARG A 307 6.93 6.08 31.31
C ARG A 307 6.80 6.70 32.69
N VAL A 308 7.90 6.76 33.44
CA VAL A 308 7.90 7.15 34.85
C VAL A 308 7.62 8.64 35.03
N LYS A 309 8.14 9.51 34.16
CA LYS A 309 7.95 10.97 34.29
C LYS A 309 6.59 11.45 33.78
N TYR A 310 5.89 10.68 32.95
CA TYR A 310 4.64 11.16 32.34
C TYR A 310 3.59 10.06 32.14
N LEU A 311 3.85 9.03 31.33
CA LEU A 311 2.76 8.14 30.88
C LEU A 311 2.06 7.38 32.02
N ASP A 312 2.82 6.82 32.97
CA ASP A 312 2.25 6.04 34.08
C ASP A 312 1.41 6.92 35.03
N LEU A 313 1.63 8.23 35.01
CA LEU A 313 0.85 9.21 35.79
C LEU A 313 -0.46 9.63 35.10
N GLN A 314 -0.58 9.40 33.79
CA GLN A 314 -1.65 9.98 32.96
C GLN A 314 -2.53 8.93 32.28
N PHE A 315 -1.98 7.76 31.94
CA PHE A 315 -2.68 6.75 31.16
C PHE A 315 -2.63 5.39 31.85
N PRO A 316 -3.79 4.77 32.12
CA PRO A 316 -3.85 3.49 32.83
C PRO A 316 -3.52 2.28 31.95
N HIS A 317 -3.40 2.45 30.63
CA HIS A 317 -3.30 1.35 29.68
C HIS A 317 -2.06 1.47 28.79
N ILE A 318 -0.95 0.96 29.30
CA ILE A 318 0.33 0.98 28.62
C ILE A 318 0.86 -0.45 28.51
N ASN A 319 1.23 -0.84 27.30
CA ASN A 319 1.91 -2.09 27.02
C ASN A 319 3.29 -1.78 26.44
N GLU A 320 4.25 -2.65 26.72
CA GLU A 320 5.60 -2.54 26.15
C GLU A 320 5.89 -3.78 25.32
N TYR A 321 6.42 -3.54 24.13
CA TYR A 321 6.90 -4.55 23.21
C TYR A 321 8.39 -4.33 22.93
N VAL A 322 9.06 -5.38 22.49
CA VAL A 322 10.49 -5.33 22.19
C VAL A 322 10.72 -5.76 20.77
N TRP A 323 11.30 -4.90 19.94
CA TRP A 323 11.84 -5.32 18.66
C TRP A 323 13.26 -5.80 18.85
N VAL A 324 13.50 -7.09 18.66
CA VAL A 324 14.82 -7.73 18.76
C VAL A 324 15.40 -7.96 17.36
N TYR A 325 16.70 -7.76 17.24
CA TYR A 325 17.42 -7.93 15.98
C TYR A 325 18.88 -8.31 16.25
N ASN A 326 19.50 -9.03 15.32
CA ASN A 326 20.93 -9.36 15.44
C ASN A 326 21.80 -8.19 14.99
N THR A 327 22.90 -7.94 15.70
CA THR A 327 23.89 -6.90 15.37
C THR A 327 25.32 -7.41 15.62
N ASN A 328 26.23 -7.05 14.71
CA ASN A 328 27.67 -7.33 14.82
C ASN A 328 28.46 -6.10 15.30
N VAL A 329 27.77 -5.05 15.76
CA VAL A 329 28.37 -3.80 16.24
C VAL A 329 27.89 -3.48 17.64
N GLY A 330 28.68 -2.69 18.38
CA GLY A 330 28.36 -2.27 19.75
C GLY A 330 28.81 -3.26 20.84
N HIS A 331 29.75 -4.15 20.52
CA HIS A 331 30.34 -5.10 21.47
C HIS A 331 31.29 -4.38 22.43
N THR A 332 31.23 -4.75 23.71
CA THR A 332 32.10 -4.23 24.77
C THR A 332 32.29 -5.32 25.84
N PRO A 333 33.45 -5.41 26.49
CA PRO A 333 33.65 -6.35 27.60
C PRO A 333 32.89 -5.96 28.88
N LYS A 334 32.34 -4.74 28.95
CA LYS A 334 31.73 -4.21 30.19
C LYS A 334 30.25 -4.56 30.39
N ARG A 335 29.55 -4.97 29.32
CA ARG A 335 28.10 -5.25 29.34
C ARG A 335 27.67 -6.03 28.10
N PHE A 336 26.47 -6.61 28.16
CA PHE A 336 25.86 -7.24 26.99
C PHE A 336 25.56 -6.22 25.87
N THR A 337 25.59 -6.70 24.62
CA THR A 337 25.31 -5.89 23.44
C THR A 337 23.82 -5.57 23.38
N THR A 338 23.48 -4.29 23.25
CA THR A 338 22.09 -3.84 23.12
C THR A 338 21.58 -4.13 21.71
N ALA A 339 20.78 -5.19 21.58
CA ALA A 339 20.30 -5.73 20.31
C ALA A 339 18.76 -5.61 20.16
N HIS A 340 18.18 -4.56 20.73
CA HIS A 340 16.74 -4.35 20.70
C HIS A 340 16.33 -2.86 20.79
N ARG A 341 15.07 -2.60 20.46
CA ARG A 341 14.33 -1.36 20.76
C ARG A 341 13.09 -1.66 21.58
N SER A 342 12.72 -0.73 22.44
CA SER A 342 11.45 -0.75 23.15
C SER A 342 10.40 -0.01 22.32
N ILE A 343 9.18 -0.54 22.27
CA ILE A 343 8.02 0.07 21.63
C ILE A 343 6.93 0.17 22.69
N LEU A 344 6.56 1.39 23.05
CA LEU A 344 5.43 1.65 23.92
C LEU A 344 4.16 1.67 23.10
N HIS A 345 3.15 0.91 23.54
CA HIS A 345 1.78 0.97 23.04
C HIS A 345 0.90 1.59 24.12
N VAL A 346 0.48 2.84 23.89
CA VAL A 346 -0.29 3.65 24.82
C VAL A 346 -1.71 3.80 24.31
N ARG A 347 -2.67 3.67 25.21
CA ARG A 347 -4.11 3.80 24.94
C ARG A 347 -4.74 4.75 25.95
N LYS A 348 -5.71 5.54 25.50
CA LYS A 348 -6.52 6.39 26.39
C LYS A 348 -7.40 5.54 27.31
N ASN A 349 -8.00 4.49 26.74
CA ASN A 349 -8.98 3.64 27.42
C ASN A 349 -8.69 2.15 27.14
N ALA A 350 -9.36 1.27 27.87
CA ALA A 350 -9.23 -0.19 27.70
C ALA A 350 -9.76 -0.65 26.32
N ASP A 351 -10.82 -0.01 25.84
CA ASP A 351 -11.53 -0.37 24.60
C ASP A 351 -10.93 0.35 23.38
N ASN A 352 -9.75 -0.09 22.97
CA ASN A 352 -9.11 0.38 21.76
C ASN A 352 -9.49 -0.47 20.54
N LYS A 353 -9.45 0.15 19.34
CA LYS A 353 -9.56 -0.59 18.08
C LYS A 353 -8.29 -1.39 17.83
N PHE A 354 -8.36 -2.70 18.05
CA PHE A 354 -7.25 -3.61 17.84
C PHE A 354 -7.68 -4.88 17.07
N PHE A 355 -7.16 -5.03 15.86
CA PHE A 355 -7.58 -6.04 14.89
C PHE A 355 -6.62 -7.24 14.91
N LYS A 356 -6.74 -8.04 15.96
CA LYS A 356 -5.91 -9.24 16.22
C LYS A 356 -5.79 -10.17 15.01
N ASP A 357 -6.90 -10.38 14.32
CA ASP A 357 -7.01 -11.26 13.16
C ASP A 357 -6.19 -10.81 11.95
N GLU A 358 -5.87 -9.52 11.84
CA GLU A 358 -5.08 -8.96 10.72
C GLU A 358 -3.58 -9.24 10.87
N VAL A 359 -3.15 -9.66 12.05
CA VAL A 359 -1.74 -9.92 12.40
C VAL A 359 -1.53 -11.29 13.04
N ALA A 360 -2.55 -12.14 13.00
CA ALA A 360 -2.46 -13.49 13.54
C ALA A 360 -1.36 -14.30 12.84
N LEU A 361 -0.60 -15.04 13.62
CA LEU A 361 0.43 -15.96 13.17
C LEU A 361 -0.07 -17.40 13.32
N PRO A 362 0.47 -18.35 12.53
CA PRO A 362 0.16 -19.75 12.72
C PRO A 362 0.44 -20.23 14.15
N TYR A 363 -0.45 -21.09 14.67
CA TYR A 363 -0.21 -21.80 15.91
C TYR A 363 0.99 -22.74 15.78
N LYS A 364 1.81 -22.86 16.83
CA LYS A 364 3.03 -23.69 16.82
C LYS A 364 2.77 -25.18 17.05
N ASN A 365 1.71 -25.54 17.78
CA ASN A 365 1.41 -26.92 18.16
C ASN A 365 -0.02 -27.31 17.75
N LEU A 366 -0.20 -27.72 16.50
CA LEU A 366 -1.51 -28.06 15.95
C LEU A 366 -2.13 -29.33 16.56
N ALA A 367 -1.35 -30.15 17.27
CA ALA A 367 -1.86 -31.34 17.94
C ALA A 367 -2.64 -31.02 19.24
N ASP A 368 -2.38 -29.87 19.87
CA ASP A 368 -3.07 -29.44 21.09
C ASP A 368 -4.58 -29.35 20.86
N ARG A 369 -5.36 -30.02 21.71
CA ARG A 369 -6.82 -30.09 21.61
C ARG A 369 -7.47 -28.69 21.64
N ARG A 370 -6.94 -27.77 22.44
CA ARG A 370 -7.44 -26.39 22.55
C ARG A 370 -7.19 -25.60 21.27
N ILE A 371 -6.02 -25.79 20.64
CA ILE A 371 -5.69 -25.15 19.36
C ILE A 371 -6.60 -25.66 18.26
N ARG A 372 -6.83 -26.98 18.18
CA ARG A 372 -7.79 -27.56 17.22
C ARG A 372 -9.20 -27.02 17.42
N GLN A 373 -9.64 -26.87 18.67
CA GLN A 373 -10.94 -26.28 19.00
C GLN A 373 -11.01 -24.79 18.60
N ASN A 374 -9.96 -24.01 18.87
CA ASN A 374 -9.92 -22.60 18.47
C ASN A 374 -9.98 -22.44 16.95
N LEU A 375 -9.24 -23.26 16.21
CA LEU A 375 -9.27 -23.28 14.75
C LEU A 375 -10.65 -23.67 14.22
N ALA A 376 -11.28 -24.70 14.81
CA ALA A 376 -12.65 -25.10 14.47
C ALA A 376 -13.68 -23.98 14.75
N ASN A 377 -13.43 -23.16 15.77
CA ASN A 377 -14.24 -22.00 16.11
C ASN A 377 -13.91 -20.75 15.27
N GLY A 378 -13.05 -20.86 14.25
CA GLY A 378 -12.74 -19.78 13.31
C GLY A 378 -11.56 -18.88 13.72
N SER A 379 -10.77 -19.24 14.74
CA SER A 379 -9.54 -18.52 15.06
C SER A 379 -8.58 -18.53 13.87
N LYS A 380 -8.06 -17.35 13.50
CA LYS A 380 -7.07 -17.22 12.42
C LYS A 380 -5.64 -17.55 12.84
N GLY A 381 -5.40 -17.81 14.13
CA GLY A 381 -4.08 -18.12 14.65
C GLY A 381 -3.82 -17.53 16.05
N ARG A 382 -2.55 -17.56 16.45
CA ARG A 382 -2.08 -16.91 17.68
C ARG A 382 -1.69 -15.46 17.40
N MET A 383 -1.68 -14.64 18.45
CA MET A 383 -1.08 -13.33 18.36
C MET A 383 0.45 -13.39 18.25
N PRO A 384 1.08 -12.41 17.59
CA PRO A 384 2.48 -12.08 17.83
C PRO A 384 2.73 -11.92 19.33
N TYR A 385 3.90 -12.36 19.78
CA TYR A 385 4.30 -12.17 21.17
C TYR A 385 4.68 -10.71 21.41
N SER A 386 4.96 -10.34 22.66
CA SER A 386 5.47 -9.00 23.00
C SER A 386 6.92 -8.78 22.58
N TRP A 387 7.59 -9.77 21.97
CA TRP A 387 8.86 -9.59 21.28
C TRP A 387 8.68 -9.84 19.78
N PHE A 388 9.23 -8.95 18.97
CA PHE A 388 9.16 -8.96 17.53
C PHE A 388 10.53 -9.22 16.94
N GLU A 389 10.64 -10.21 16.06
CA GLU A 389 11.88 -10.58 15.40
C GLU A 389 11.87 -10.06 13.95
N PHE A 390 12.55 -8.94 13.72
CA PHE A 390 12.76 -8.39 12.38
C PHE A 390 14.24 -8.02 12.22
N ASN A 391 14.85 -8.42 11.11
CA ASN A 391 16.24 -8.04 10.83
C ASN A 391 16.35 -6.55 10.51
N LEU A 392 17.45 -5.90 10.91
CA LEU A 392 17.75 -4.52 10.50
C LEU A 392 17.74 -4.36 8.98
N VAL A 393 17.33 -3.17 8.52
CA VAL A 393 17.42 -2.80 7.10
C VAL A 393 18.90 -2.70 6.70
N LYS A 394 19.39 -3.75 6.04
CA LYS A 394 20.76 -3.83 5.53
C LYS A 394 20.92 -2.93 4.31
N ASN A 395 22.16 -2.55 4.02
CA ASN A 395 22.54 -1.77 2.83
C ASN A 395 22.04 -2.35 1.49
N VAL A 396 21.88 -3.66 1.42
CA VAL A 396 21.40 -4.40 0.25
C VAL A 396 19.88 -4.55 0.19
N SER A 397 19.16 -4.08 1.21
CA SER A 397 17.71 -4.26 1.29
C SER A 397 17.02 -3.40 0.25
N LYS A 398 15.95 -3.92 -0.36
CA LYS A 398 15.18 -3.22 -1.40
C LYS A 398 14.63 -1.87 -0.93
N GLU A 399 14.25 -1.79 0.35
CA GLU A 399 13.76 -0.59 1.01
C GLU A 399 14.85 0.39 1.47
N LYS A 400 16.15 0.06 1.30
CA LYS A 400 17.25 0.90 1.76
C LYS A 400 17.40 2.16 0.91
N THR A 401 17.34 3.31 1.57
CA THR A 401 17.69 4.63 1.03
C THR A 401 19.00 5.12 1.64
N TYR A 402 19.49 6.28 1.24
CA TYR A 402 20.62 6.94 1.91
C TYR A 402 20.29 7.41 3.35
N HIS A 403 19.04 7.26 3.82
CA HIS A 403 18.68 7.49 5.21
C HIS A 403 19.44 6.52 6.14
N ALA A 404 20.09 7.07 7.17
CA ALA A 404 21.01 6.32 8.02
C ALA A 404 20.30 5.21 8.81
N CYS A 405 19.19 5.55 9.45
CA CYS A 405 18.45 4.67 10.35
C CYS A 405 17.06 4.36 9.77
N GLN A 406 16.89 3.22 9.13
CA GLN A 406 15.58 2.78 8.62
C GLN A 406 15.09 1.57 9.42
N ILE A 407 13.81 1.59 9.78
CA ILE A 407 13.12 0.48 10.43
C ILE A 407 12.60 -0.48 9.36
N PRO A 408 12.55 -1.80 9.62
CA PRO A 408 11.94 -2.76 8.71
C PRO A 408 10.47 -2.46 8.49
N GLN A 409 10.05 -2.30 7.23
CA GLN A 409 8.66 -1.97 6.90
C GLN A 409 7.66 -3.02 7.41
N LYS A 410 8.06 -4.29 7.48
CA LYS A 410 7.19 -5.36 8.00
C LYS A 410 6.83 -5.18 9.47
N LEU A 411 7.70 -4.56 10.28
CA LEU A 411 7.39 -4.26 11.67
C LEU A 411 6.28 -3.21 11.75
N THR A 412 6.44 -2.10 11.02
CA THR A 412 5.45 -1.00 11.03
C THR A 412 4.15 -1.39 10.34
N GLU A 413 4.21 -2.21 9.28
CA GLU A 413 3.04 -2.82 8.63
C GLU A 413 2.21 -3.66 9.61
N MET A 414 2.87 -4.50 10.43
CA MET A 414 2.19 -5.28 11.46
C MET A 414 1.51 -4.36 12.48
N LEU A 415 2.18 -3.32 12.97
CA LEU A 415 1.57 -2.38 13.93
C LEU A 415 0.37 -1.63 13.31
N ILE A 416 0.49 -1.18 12.07
CA ILE A 416 -0.60 -0.49 11.35
C ILE A 416 -1.80 -1.43 11.14
N LYS A 417 -1.57 -2.67 10.70
CA LYS A 417 -2.63 -3.67 10.55
C LYS A 417 -3.32 -3.99 11.87
N ALA A 418 -2.56 -4.07 12.96
CA ALA A 418 -3.10 -4.35 14.28
C ALA A 418 -4.00 -3.22 14.82
N ALA A 419 -3.80 -1.97 14.40
CA ALA A 419 -4.45 -0.81 15.00
C ALA A 419 -5.39 -0.02 14.07
N THR A 420 -5.47 -0.38 12.78
CA THR A 420 -6.25 0.38 11.79
C THR A 420 -6.93 -0.51 10.75
N LYS A 421 -7.91 0.04 10.05
CA LYS A 421 -8.56 -0.51 8.85
C LYS A 421 -8.37 0.43 7.65
N PRO A 422 -8.69 -0.01 6.42
CA PRO A 422 -8.65 0.88 5.26
C PRO A 422 -9.42 2.17 5.52
N LYS A 423 -8.86 3.30 5.04
CA LYS A 423 -9.31 4.69 5.25
C LYS A 423 -9.12 5.27 6.65
N ASP A 424 -8.70 4.49 7.65
CA ASP A 424 -8.31 5.08 8.93
C ASP A 424 -7.08 5.98 8.78
N ILE A 425 -6.95 6.95 9.68
CA ILE A 425 -5.91 7.98 9.63
C ILE A 425 -4.74 7.58 10.53
N VAL A 426 -3.56 7.44 9.94
CA VAL A 426 -2.28 7.17 10.62
C VAL A 426 -1.44 8.44 10.63
N LEU A 427 -1.11 8.95 11.81
CA LEU A 427 -0.14 10.04 11.95
C LEU A 427 1.25 9.44 12.16
N VAL A 428 2.12 9.58 11.15
CA VAL A 428 3.52 9.18 11.21
C VAL A 428 4.33 10.40 11.63
N LEU A 429 4.79 10.45 12.88
CA LEU A 429 5.38 11.66 13.47
C LEU A 429 6.64 12.12 12.75
N PHE A 430 7.45 11.19 12.26
CA PHE A 430 8.73 11.48 11.61
C PHE A 430 8.78 10.77 10.27
N GLY A 431 8.82 11.54 9.18
CA GLY A 431 8.70 11.00 7.82
C GLY A 431 9.91 10.16 7.40
N GLY A 432 11.12 10.55 7.80
CA GLY A 432 12.37 9.89 7.50
C GLY A 432 12.48 9.51 6.01
N SER A 433 12.70 8.22 5.73
CA SER A 433 12.76 7.72 4.35
C SER A 433 11.40 7.53 3.64
N GLY A 434 10.29 7.84 4.31
CA GLY A 434 8.93 7.61 3.82
C GLY A 434 8.49 6.15 3.84
N ALA A 435 9.16 5.30 4.60
CA ALA A 435 8.90 3.86 4.63
C ALA A 435 7.53 3.56 5.24
N GLU A 436 7.21 4.18 6.36
CA GLU A 436 5.95 4.06 7.09
C GLU A 436 4.79 4.68 6.32
N ILE A 437 5.06 5.80 5.64
CA ILE A 437 4.09 6.50 4.80
C ILE A 437 3.70 5.62 3.60
N ASP A 438 4.68 4.98 2.97
CA ASP A 438 4.42 4.04 1.87
C ASP A 438 3.66 2.79 2.33
N VAL A 439 3.90 2.31 3.56
CA VAL A 439 3.09 1.25 4.17
C VAL A 439 1.65 1.70 4.38
N CYS A 440 1.40 2.94 4.83
CA CYS A 440 0.04 3.46 4.93
C CYS A 440 -0.66 3.45 3.55
N ARG A 441 0.05 3.92 2.51
CA ARG A 441 -0.45 3.92 1.12
C ARG A 441 -0.79 2.51 0.64
N SER A 442 0.13 1.55 0.79
CA SER A 442 -0.06 0.17 0.31
C SER A 442 -1.21 -0.53 1.01
N LEU A 443 -1.45 -0.20 2.29
CA LEU A 443 -2.56 -0.70 3.08
C LEU A 443 -3.86 0.10 2.89
N ASN A 444 -3.91 1.09 2.00
CA ASN A 444 -5.07 1.98 1.81
C ASN A 444 -5.51 2.68 3.11
N ARG A 445 -4.55 3.11 3.94
CA ARG A 445 -4.77 4.02 5.08
C ARG A 445 -4.51 5.46 4.64
N GLN A 446 -5.20 6.40 5.27
CA GLN A 446 -4.86 7.81 5.12
C GLN A 446 -3.68 8.12 6.03
N PHE A 447 -2.81 9.05 5.64
CA PHE A 447 -1.67 9.42 6.47
C PHE A 447 -1.52 10.92 6.66
N ILE A 448 -0.86 11.31 7.75
CA ILE A 448 -0.37 12.66 7.99
C ILE A 448 1.08 12.49 8.47
N SER A 449 2.01 13.29 7.97
CA SER A 449 3.40 13.21 8.42
C SER A 449 4.13 14.54 8.30
N ALA A 450 5.25 14.68 9.02
CA ALA A 450 6.17 15.79 8.85
C ALA A 450 7.62 15.27 8.78
N GLU A 451 8.46 15.97 8.03
CA GLU A 451 9.89 15.69 7.93
C GLU A 451 10.67 17.01 7.88
N ILE A 452 11.68 17.13 8.74
CA ILE A 452 12.42 18.39 8.91
C ILE A 452 13.50 18.54 7.84
N ASP A 453 14.14 17.45 7.40
CA ASP A 453 15.18 17.48 6.38
C ASP A 453 14.53 17.49 4.99
N LYS A 454 14.77 18.57 4.25
CA LYS A 454 14.27 18.73 2.88
C LYS A 454 14.74 17.61 1.95
N LYS A 455 15.93 17.03 2.16
CA LYS A 455 16.42 15.90 1.35
C LYS A 455 15.55 14.67 1.54
N TYR A 456 15.18 14.37 2.78
CA TYR A 456 14.30 13.26 3.12
C TYR A 456 12.87 13.49 2.65
N CYS A 457 12.39 14.72 2.73
CA CYS A 457 11.19 15.17 2.03
C CYS A 457 11.26 14.79 0.53
N ASP A 458 12.30 15.17 -0.19
CA ASP A 458 12.41 14.85 -1.62
C ASP A 458 12.36 13.34 -1.92
N ILE A 459 12.93 12.48 -1.04
CA ILE A 459 12.77 11.01 -1.12
C ILE A 459 11.30 10.62 -1.03
N ILE A 460 10.59 11.12 -0.01
CA ILE A 460 9.20 10.78 0.27
C ILE A 460 8.32 11.11 -0.94
N ASN A 461 8.45 12.32 -1.49
CA ASN A 461 7.68 12.74 -2.65
C ASN A 461 7.94 11.87 -3.87
N THR A 462 9.21 11.63 -4.18
CA THR A 462 9.57 10.82 -5.34
C THR A 462 9.03 9.40 -5.19
N ARG A 463 9.08 8.85 -3.97
CA ARG A 463 8.53 7.53 -3.63
C ARG A 463 7.01 7.48 -3.79
N LEU A 464 6.29 8.48 -3.29
CA LEU A 464 4.84 8.54 -3.37
C LEU A 464 4.34 8.75 -4.81
N ALA A 465 5.02 9.59 -5.58
CA ALA A 465 4.69 9.85 -6.98
C ALA A 465 4.93 8.61 -7.87
N ASN A 466 6.09 7.95 -7.70
CA ASN A 466 6.50 6.84 -8.56
C ASN A 466 5.95 5.49 -8.08
N GLY A 467 5.55 5.39 -6.82
CA GLY A 467 5.23 4.12 -6.16
C GLY A 467 6.45 3.26 -5.81
N PHE A 468 7.67 3.76 -6.04
CA PHE A 468 8.92 3.08 -5.71
C PHE A 468 10.03 4.09 -5.35
N ILE A 469 11.05 3.63 -4.63
CA ILE A 469 12.24 4.44 -4.31
C ILE A 469 13.05 4.69 -5.58
N ALA A 470 13.17 5.95 -5.98
CA ALA A 470 13.90 6.32 -7.19
C ALA A 470 15.40 5.95 -7.10
N PRO A 471 16.05 5.58 -8.21
CA PRO A 471 17.44 5.10 -8.20
C PRO A 471 18.46 6.08 -7.62
N GLU A 472 18.21 7.38 -7.68
CA GLU A 472 19.02 8.46 -7.09
C GLU A 472 18.95 8.50 -5.56
N HIS A 473 17.84 8.01 -4.98
CA HIS A 473 17.65 7.99 -3.53
C HIS A 473 18.10 6.67 -2.87
N LYS A 474 18.52 5.69 -3.69
CA LYS A 474 19.07 4.43 -3.20
C LYS A 474 20.53 4.62 -2.79
N LEU A 475 20.92 3.95 -1.70
CA LEU A 475 22.31 3.96 -1.25
C LEU A 475 23.26 3.27 -2.27
N PHE A 476 22.72 2.39 -3.12
CA PHE A 476 23.46 1.67 -4.14
C PHE A 476 22.72 1.68 -5.50
N ARG A 477 23.48 1.87 -6.58
CA ARG A 477 23.09 1.55 -7.96
C ARG A 477 23.95 0.36 -8.42
N GLY A 478 23.38 -0.85 -8.39
CA GLY A 478 24.14 -2.09 -8.61
C GLY A 478 25.14 -2.33 -7.47
N ARG A 479 26.43 -2.55 -7.79
CA ARG A 479 27.51 -2.72 -6.79
C ARG A 479 28.17 -1.42 -6.34
N LYS A 480 27.86 -0.28 -6.96
CA LYS A 480 28.47 1.01 -6.62
C LYS A 480 27.62 1.76 -5.59
N ARG A 481 28.26 2.19 -4.51
CA ARG A 481 27.69 3.11 -3.52
C ARG A 481 27.53 4.48 -4.19
N ILE A 482 26.37 5.10 -4.06
CA ILE A 482 26.14 6.46 -4.55
C ILE A 482 26.68 7.39 -3.46
N GLU A 483 27.70 8.18 -3.80
CA GLU A 483 28.14 9.29 -2.95
C GLU A 483 27.18 10.46 -3.18
N ASN A 484 26.65 11.01 -2.09
CA ASN A 484 25.84 12.23 -2.07
C ASN A 484 26.70 13.41 -1.66
#